data_AF-A0A7K1GHN4-F1
#
_entry.id   AF-A0A7K1GHN4-F1
#
_cell.length_a   1.000
_cell.length_b   1.000
_cell.length_c   1.000
_cell.angle_alpha   90.00
_cell.angle_beta   90.00
_cell.angle_gamma   90.00
#
_symmetry.space_group_name_H-M   'P 1'
#
loop_
_entity.id
_entity.type
_entity.pdbx_description
1 polymer ?
#
loop_
_entity_poly.entity_id
_entity_poly.type
_entity_poly.pdbx_seq_one_letter_code
_entity_poly.pdbx_strand_id
1 'polypeptide(L)'
;MKSVLSIWLVLFICFLNTTSCRENTDNTNQNNTINTFADYLGEPIKIDLKGKVIDLNNTPLDSVLVVAGNKSATTDEYGNFTINNVSAHQEFVALEAQRKDYKNTMVTLAPKKDTSAVNIILLKATEPCLFWFCKHNHNLPNTID
;
A
#
# COMPACT_ATOMS: atom_id res chain seq x y z
N MET A 1 -4.34 67.69 -17.39
CA MET A 1 -3.91 66.71 -18.42
C MET A 1 -2.84 65.72 -17.92
N LYS A 2 -2.83 65.34 -16.63
CA LYS A 2 -1.83 64.39 -16.06
C LYS A 2 -2.40 62.97 -15.86
N SER A 3 -3.72 62.85 -15.69
CA SER A 3 -4.42 61.58 -15.49
C SER A 3 -4.59 60.77 -16.80
N VAL A 4 -4.77 61.43 -17.95
CA VAL A 4 -4.91 60.76 -19.26
C VAL A 4 -3.59 60.12 -19.73
N LEU A 5 -2.45 60.74 -19.39
CA LEU A 5 -1.11 60.21 -19.69
C LEU A 5 -0.83 58.91 -18.90
N SER A 6 -1.33 58.83 -17.66
CA SER A 6 -1.16 57.64 -16.82
C SER A 6 -2.03 56.46 -17.28
N ILE A 7 -3.20 56.73 -17.86
CA ILE A 7 -4.10 55.69 -18.41
C ILE A 7 -3.51 55.08 -19.69
N TRP A 8 -2.90 55.91 -20.54
CA TRP A 8 -2.26 55.45 -21.78
C TRP A 8 -1.02 54.58 -21.49
N LEU A 9 -0.28 54.89 -20.42
CA LEU A 9 0.88 54.13 -19.97
C LEU A 9 0.50 52.73 -19.44
N VAL A 10 -0.63 52.61 -18.73
CA VAL A 10 -1.14 51.31 -18.23
C VAL A 10 -1.64 50.43 -19.39
N LEU A 11 -2.33 51.02 -20.38
CA LEU A 11 -2.78 50.29 -21.58
C LEU A 11 -1.63 49.77 -22.43
N PHE A 12 -0.54 50.53 -22.55
CA PHE A 12 0.65 50.11 -23.28
C PHE A 12 1.39 48.95 -22.59
N ILE A 13 1.44 48.95 -21.25
CA ILE A 13 2.03 47.87 -20.45
C ILE A 13 1.23 46.56 -20.56
N CYS A 14 -0.10 46.62 -20.63
CA CYS A 14 -0.92 45.42 -20.84
C CYS A 14 -0.70 44.78 -22.22
N PHE A 15 -0.40 45.58 -23.25
CA PHE A 15 -0.18 45.10 -24.61
C PHE A 15 1.16 44.34 -24.77
N LEU A 16 2.15 44.63 -23.92
CA LEU A 16 3.46 43.97 -23.95
C LEU A 16 3.45 42.57 -23.30
N ASN A 17 2.35 42.17 -22.64
CA ASN A 17 2.23 40.87 -21.97
C ASN A 17 1.57 39.78 -22.84
N THR A 18 1.19 40.07 -24.08
CA THR A 18 0.51 39.10 -24.95
C THR A 18 1.47 38.31 -25.85
N THR A 19 2.79 38.47 -25.73
CA THR A 19 3.78 37.85 -26.64
C THR A 19 4.61 36.74 -25.99
N SER A 20 4.05 35.96 -25.06
CA SER A 20 4.69 34.71 -24.61
C SER A 20 3.70 33.58 -24.40
N CYS A 21 3.13 33.12 -25.51
CA CYS A 21 2.81 31.70 -25.70
C CYS A 21 3.04 31.39 -27.16
N ARG A 22 4.29 31.06 -27.50
CA ARG A 22 4.60 30.37 -28.73
C ARG A 22 4.60 28.89 -28.38
N GLU A 23 3.58 28.16 -28.83
CA GLU A 23 3.68 26.72 -28.89
C GLU A 23 4.73 26.42 -29.97
N ASN A 24 5.99 26.29 -29.55
CA ASN A 24 6.98 25.61 -30.36
C ASN A 24 6.56 24.13 -30.32
N THR A 25 5.77 23.71 -31.30
CA THR A 25 5.70 22.30 -31.66
C THR A 25 7.02 21.93 -32.32
N ASP A 26 8.09 21.89 -31.53
CA ASP A 26 9.27 21.13 -31.89
C ASP A 26 8.82 19.68 -31.88
N ASN A 27 8.54 19.14 -33.06
CA ASN A 27 8.50 17.70 -33.34
C ASN A 27 9.91 17.11 -33.17
N THR A 28 10.50 17.34 -32.00
CA THR A 28 11.40 16.37 -31.42
C THR A 28 10.51 15.18 -31.13
N ASN A 29 10.75 14.09 -31.85
CA ASN A 29 10.37 12.76 -31.39
C ASN A 29 11.11 12.51 -30.07
N GLN A 30 10.65 13.15 -29.00
CA GLN A 30 10.86 12.64 -27.67
C GLN A 30 10.00 11.40 -27.65
N ASN A 31 10.63 10.26 -27.94
CA ASN A 31 10.19 8.99 -27.42
C ASN A 31 10.34 9.10 -25.89
N ASN A 32 9.50 9.91 -25.25
CA ASN A 32 9.24 9.83 -23.84
C ASN A 32 8.53 8.48 -23.69
N THR A 33 9.32 7.44 -23.47
CA THR A 33 8.82 6.20 -22.90
C THR A 33 8.19 6.59 -21.57
N ILE A 34 6.87 6.80 -21.59
CA ILE A 34 6.08 6.97 -20.38
C ILE A 34 6.13 5.61 -19.70
N ASN A 35 7.07 5.45 -18.77
CA ASN A 35 7.14 4.25 -17.97
C ASN A 35 5.87 4.18 -17.10
N THR A 36 5.18 3.06 -17.17
CA THR A 36 4.09 2.74 -16.26
C THR A 36 4.65 2.28 -14.92
N PHE A 37 3.85 2.34 -13.85
CA PHE A 37 4.26 1.82 -12.54
C PHE A 37 4.70 0.34 -12.61
N ALA A 38 4.08 -0.44 -13.49
CA ALA A 38 4.40 -1.85 -13.69
C ALA A 38 5.84 -2.08 -14.16
N ASP A 39 6.41 -1.13 -14.91
CA ASP A 39 7.78 -1.22 -15.44
C ASP A 39 8.83 -1.20 -14.31
N TYR A 40 8.49 -0.66 -13.14
CA TYR A 40 9.35 -0.62 -11.96
C TYR A 40 9.24 -1.85 -11.07
N LEU A 41 8.25 -2.73 -11.31
CA LEU A 41 8.06 -3.96 -10.53
C LEU A 41 8.96 -5.10 -11.04
N GLY A 42 9.53 -4.95 -12.24
CA GLY A 42 10.26 -5.99 -12.93
C GLY A 42 9.34 -6.97 -13.67
N GLU A 43 9.95 -7.96 -14.31
CA GLU A 43 9.22 -8.91 -15.15
C GLU A 43 8.23 -9.76 -14.34
N PRO A 44 7.09 -10.16 -14.93
CA PRO A 44 6.17 -11.08 -14.28
C PRO A 44 6.81 -12.47 -14.12
N ILE A 45 6.69 -13.03 -12.93
CA ILE A 45 7.25 -14.33 -12.57
C ILE A 45 6.21 -15.21 -11.85
N LYS A 46 6.50 -16.51 -11.81
CA LYS A 46 5.78 -17.50 -11.01
C LYS A 46 6.68 -17.98 -9.88
N ILE A 47 6.17 -17.93 -8.66
CA ILE A 47 6.92 -18.31 -7.45
C ILE A 47 6.07 -19.13 -6.50
N ASP A 48 6.73 -19.90 -5.65
CA ASP A 48 6.12 -20.48 -4.46
C ASP A 48 6.45 -19.62 -3.23
N LEU A 49 5.42 -19.31 -2.45
CA LEU A 49 5.55 -18.57 -1.20
C LEU A 49 5.44 -19.55 -0.04
N LYS A 50 6.43 -19.53 0.85
CA LYS A 50 6.42 -20.30 2.09
C LYS A 50 6.67 -19.36 3.24
N GLY A 51 6.08 -19.61 4.39
CA GLY A 51 6.27 -18.69 5.48
C GLY A 51 5.66 -19.13 6.79
N LYS A 52 5.84 -18.28 7.78
CA LYS A 52 5.32 -18.46 9.13
C LYS A 52 4.60 -17.21 9.58
N VAL A 53 3.48 -17.40 10.27
CA VAL A 53 2.73 -16.34 10.90
C VAL A 53 2.84 -16.46 12.43
N ILE A 54 3.21 -15.36 13.08
CA ILE A 54 3.40 -15.28 14.54
C ILE A 54 2.70 -14.04 15.12
N ASP A 55 2.51 -14.00 16.43
CA ASP A 55 2.15 -12.77 17.15
C ASP A 55 3.40 -12.02 17.67
N LEU A 56 3.17 -10.89 18.37
CA LEU A 56 4.23 -10.10 19.00
C LEU A 56 5.04 -10.83 20.08
N ASN A 57 4.52 -11.93 20.62
CA ASN A 57 5.19 -12.76 21.61
C ASN A 57 5.94 -13.94 20.97
N ASN A 58 6.08 -13.93 19.64
CA ASN A 58 6.63 -15.02 18.83
C ASN A 58 5.84 -16.34 18.91
N THR A 59 4.57 -16.27 19.31
CA THR A 59 3.68 -17.44 19.31
C THR A 59 3.22 -17.72 17.89
N PRO A 60 3.36 -18.95 17.37
CA PRO A 60 2.82 -19.31 16.06
C PRO A 60 1.30 -19.19 16.04
N LEU A 61 0.78 -18.70 14.93
CA LEU A 61 -0.65 -18.48 14.74
C LEU A 61 -1.21 -19.44 13.70
N ASP A 62 -2.03 -20.36 14.16
CA ASP A 62 -2.83 -21.26 13.33
C ASP A 62 -4.04 -20.55 12.72
N SER A 63 -4.65 -21.19 11.71
CA SER A 63 -5.93 -20.76 11.14
C SER A 63 -5.93 -19.31 10.59
N VAL A 64 -4.76 -18.78 10.23
CA VAL A 64 -4.61 -17.48 9.56
C VAL A 64 -4.79 -17.67 8.07
N LEU A 65 -5.72 -16.94 7.45
CA LEU A 65 -5.85 -16.88 6.01
C LEU A 65 -4.77 -15.96 5.43
N VAL A 66 -3.86 -16.50 4.64
CA VAL A 66 -2.84 -15.75 3.89
C VAL A 66 -3.24 -15.71 2.42
N VAL A 67 -3.32 -14.52 1.83
CA VAL A 67 -3.73 -14.26 0.46
C VAL A 67 -2.60 -13.59 -0.29
N ALA A 68 -2.29 -14.06 -1.50
CA ALA A 68 -1.32 -13.47 -2.40
C ALA A 68 -1.91 -13.45 -3.83
N GLY A 69 -2.26 -12.25 -4.31
CA GLY A 69 -2.99 -12.09 -5.57
C GLY A 69 -4.33 -12.83 -5.55
N ASN A 70 -4.51 -13.81 -6.42
CA ASN A 70 -5.73 -14.64 -6.50
C ASN A 70 -5.58 -16.02 -5.83
N LYS A 71 -4.51 -16.24 -5.06
CA LYS A 71 -4.24 -17.49 -4.36
C LYS A 71 -4.28 -17.26 -2.85
N SER A 72 -4.60 -18.31 -2.10
CA SER A 72 -4.61 -18.26 -0.64
C SER A 72 -4.23 -19.60 -0.03
N ALA A 73 -3.77 -19.57 1.23
CA ALA A 73 -3.58 -20.73 2.09
C ALA A 73 -3.93 -20.37 3.53
N THR A 74 -4.22 -21.38 4.34
CA THR A 74 -4.43 -21.22 5.78
C THR A 74 -3.24 -21.78 6.54
N THR A 75 -2.80 -21.12 7.61
CA THR A 75 -1.69 -21.60 8.42
C THR A 75 -2.04 -22.86 9.23
N ASP A 76 -1.06 -23.75 9.37
CA ASP A 76 -1.13 -24.94 10.22
C ASP A 76 -0.98 -24.61 11.72
N GLU A 77 -1.02 -25.63 12.59
CA GLU A 77 -0.87 -25.50 14.05
C GLU A 77 0.48 -24.88 14.48
N TYR A 78 1.49 -24.95 13.62
CA TYR A 78 2.81 -24.37 13.83
C TYR A 78 2.95 -22.99 13.17
N GLY A 79 1.87 -22.46 12.61
CA GLY A 79 1.80 -21.16 11.95
C GLY A 79 2.39 -21.15 10.54
N ASN A 80 2.72 -22.29 9.93
CA ASN A 80 3.31 -22.33 8.60
C ASN A 80 2.26 -22.29 7.50
N PHE A 81 2.60 -21.68 6.37
CA PHE A 81 1.78 -21.71 5.16
C PHE A 81 2.63 -21.97 3.91
N THR A 82 1.98 -22.45 2.85
CA THR A 82 2.58 -22.57 1.51
C THR A 82 1.53 -22.22 0.46
N ILE A 83 1.85 -21.28 -0.43
CA ILE A 83 1.03 -20.89 -1.58
C ILE A 83 1.86 -21.12 -2.84
N ASN A 84 1.43 -22.06 -3.67
CA ASN A 84 2.17 -22.43 -4.88
C ASN A 84 1.72 -21.61 -6.10
N ASN A 85 2.64 -21.38 -7.04
CA ASN A 85 2.39 -20.79 -8.36
C ASN A 85 1.69 -19.42 -8.30
N VAL A 86 2.15 -18.55 -7.40
CA VAL A 86 1.69 -17.17 -7.26
C VAL A 86 2.23 -16.35 -8.42
N SER A 87 1.36 -15.56 -9.06
CA SER A 87 1.79 -14.51 -10.00
C SER A 87 2.35 -13.33 -9.22
N ALA A 88 3.60 -12.97 -9.48
CA ALA A 88 4.28 -11.84 -8.87
C ALA A 88 5.12 -11.09 -9.90
N HIS A 89 5.76 -10.00 -9.48
CA HIS A 89 6.81 -9.34 -10.23
C HIS A 89 8.15 -9.49 -9.48
N GLN A 90 9.28 -9.44 -10.19
CA GLN A 90 10.61 -9.68 -9.62
C GLN A 90 10.92 -8.83 -8.37
N GLU A 91 10.45 -7.59 -8.34
CA GLU A 91 10.70 -6.65 -7.25
C GLU A 91 9.52 -6.51 -6.29
N PHE A 92 8.40 -7.20 -6.56
CA PHE A 92 7.18 -6.99 -5.80
C PHE A 92 6.24 -8.20 -5.76
N VAL A 93 5.92 -8.62 -4.53
CA VAL A 93 4.73 -9.41 -4.21
C VAL A 93 4.10 -8.88 -2.92
N ALA A 94 2.77 -8.81 -2.89
CA ALA A 94 2.00 -8.45 -1.71
C ALA A 94 1.30 -9.68 -1.14
N LEU A 95 1.33 -9.81 0.18
CA LEU A 95 0.61 -10.81 0.95
C LEU A 95 -0.30 -10.10 1.95
N GLU A 96 -1.54 -10.56 2.07
CA GLU A 96 -2.46 -10.15 3.12
C GLU A 96 -2.70 -11.32 4.07
N ALA A 97 -2.65 -11.07 5.37
CA ALA A 97 -2.94 -12.05 6.40
C ALA A 97 -4.13 -11.62 7.25
N GLN A 98 -5.08 -12.52 7.42
CA GLN A 98 -6.34 -12.28 8.11
C GLN A 98 -6.63 -13.40 9.11
N ARG A 99 -7.00 -13.02 10.33
CA ARG A 99 -7.48 -13.94 11.36
C ARG A 99 -8.47 -13.20 12.25
N LYS A 100 -9.52 -13.90 12.69
CA LYS A 100 -10.46 -13.36 13.68
C LYS A 100 -9.71 -12.86 14.91
N ASP A 101 -10.13 -11.73 15.46
CA ASP A 101 -9.55 -11.09 16.65
C ASP A 101 -8.10 -10.58 16.46
N TYR A 102 -7.62 -10.52 15.22
CA TYR A 102 -6.37 -9.87 14.83
C TYR A 102 -6.65 -8.78 13.78
N LYS A 103 -5.74 -7.80 13.70
CA LYS A 103 -5.77 -6.78 12.64
C LYS A 103 -5.28 -7.39 11.33
N ASN A 104 -6.01 -7.17 10.25
CA ASN A 104 -5.54 -7.51 8.91
C ASN A 104 -4.20 -6.82 8.65
N THR A 105 -3.23 -7.58 8.16
CA THR A 105 -1.87 -7.10 7.94
C THR A 105 -1.48 -7.37 6.50
N MET A 106 -0.89 -6.38 5.84
CA MET A 106 -0.33 -6.52 4.49
C MET A 106 1.20 -6.45 4.57
N VAL A 107 1.88 -7.37 3.89
CA VAL A 107 3.34 -7.44 3.80
C VAL A 107 3.75 -7.44 2.34
N THR A 108 4.80 -6.72 2.00
CA THR A 108 5.39 -6.71 0.66
C THR A 108 6.84 -7.14 0.72
N LEU A 109 7.33 -7.80 -0.33
CA LEU A 109 8.73 -8.20 -0.45
C LEU A 109 9.13 -8.34 -1.92
N ALA A 110 10.44 -8.30 -2.19
CA ALA A 110 11.03 -8.64 -3.47
C ALA A 110 11.28 -10.15 -3.52
N PRO A 111 10.55 -10.93 -4.34
CA PRO A 111 10.67 -12.37 -4.34
C PRO A 111 12.01 -12.85 -4.91
N LYS A 112 12.62 -13.85 -4.26
CA LYS A 112 13.73 -14.58 -4.85
C LYS A 112 13.19 -15.59 -5.85
N LYS A 113 13.96 -15.83 -6.93
CA LYS A 113 13.63 -16.85 -7.91
C LYS A 113 13.43 -18.19 -7.18
N ASP A 114 12.32 -18.87 -7.49
CA ASP A 114 11.91 -20.19 -7.00
C ASP A 114 11.20 -20.26 -5.64
N THR A 115 11.74 -19.70 -4.55
CA THR A 115 11.05 -19.72 -3.24
C THR A 115 11.42 -18.54 -2.36
N SER A 116 10.40 -17.84 -1.85
CA SER A 116 10.57 -16.78 -0.85
C SER A 116 10.02 -17.24 0.50
N ALA A 117 10.87 -17.16 1.52
CA ALA A 117 10.47 -17.33 2.92
C ALA A 117 9.92 -16.00 3.46
N VAL A 118 8.74 -16.02 4.06
CA VAL A 118 8.05 -14.83 4.56
C VAL A 118 7.70 -15.03 6.04
N ASN A 119 8.06 -14.07 6.88
CA ASN A 119 7.60 -14.02 8.27
C ASN A 119 6.58 -12.90 8.40
N ILE A 120 5.39 -13.21 8.88
CA ILE A 120 4.30 -12.26 9.07
C ILE A 120 3.99 -12.17 10.56
N ILE A 121 3.95 -10.95 11.10
CA ILE A 121 3.57 -10.69 12.49
C ILE A 121 2.15 -10.10 12.48
N LEU A 122 1.22 -10.75 13.17
CA LEU A 122 -0.14 -10.24 13.35
C LEU A 122 -0.28 -9.56 14.71
N LEU A 123 -0.93 -8.40 14.70
CA LEU A 123 -1.27 -7.66 15.91
C LEU A 123 -2.67 -8.05 16.35
N LYS A 124 -2.83 -8.46 17.62
CA LYS A 124 -4.15 -8.73 18.19
C LYS A 124 -5.01 -7.48 18.08
N ALA A 125 -6.25 -7.63 17.63
CA ALA A 125 -7.20 -6.54 17.61
C ALA A 125 -7.51 -6.17 19.06
N THR A 126 -7.23 -4.92 19.42
CA THR A 126 -7.71 -4.36 20.67
C THR A 126 -9.17 -3.99 20.47
N GLU A 127 -10.05 -4.52 21.29
CA GLU A 127 -11.39 -3.94 21.41
C GLU A 127 -11.22 -2.48 21.84
N PRO A 128 -11.88 -1.52 21.17
CA PRO A 128 -11.84 -0.13 21.59
C PRO A 128 -12.57 -0.04 22.92
N CYS A 129 -11.83 -0.20 24.00
CA CYS A 129 -12.33 0.16 25.31
C CYS A 129 -12.51 1.69 25.28
N LEU A 130 -13.76 2.14 25.39
CA LEU A 130 -14.10 3.55 25.49
C LEU A 130 -13.28 4.14 26.64
N PHE A 131 -12.41 5.11 26.34
CA PHE A 131 -11.37 5.66 27.21
C PHE A 131 -11.79 5.89 28.67
N TRP A 132 -13.05 6.23 28.90
CA TRP A 132 -13.64 6.42 30.22
C TRP A 132 -13.70 5.12 31.06
N PHE A 133 -14.12 3.99 30.47
CA PHE A 133 -14.27 2.70 31.16
C PHE A 133 -12.92 2.00 31.42
N CYS A 134 -11.88 2.28 30.64
CA CYS A 134 -10.55 1.72 30.91
C CYS A 134 -9.84 2.48 32.03
N LYS A 135 -10.10 3.78 32.14
CA LYS A 135 -9.56 4.64 33.22
C LYS A 135 -10.30 4.41 34.54
N HIS A 136 -11.58 4.06 34.46
CA HIS A 136 -12.43 3.75 35.60
C HIS A 136 -12.88 2.30 35.49
N ASN A 137 -12.10 1.38 36.07
CA ASN A 137 -12.30 -0.07 36.11
C ASN A 137 -13.62 -0.45 36.81
N HIS A 138 -14.74 -0.17 36.15
CA HIS A 138 -16.05 -0.67 36.49
C HIS A 138 -16.24 -1.94 35.67
N ASN A 139 -15.96 -3.10 36.26
CA ASN A 139 -16.43 -4.37 35.73
C ASN A 139 -17.93 -4.21 35.44
N LEU A 140 -18.30 -4.26 34.16
CA LEU A 140 -19.71 -4.40 33.80
C LEU A 140 -20.16 -5.75 34.34
N PRO A 141 -21.19 -5.82 35.19
CA PRO A 141 -21.74 -7.10 35.59
C PRO A 141 -22.30 -7.78 34.34
N ASN A 142 -21.82 -8.99 34.04
CA ASN A 142 -22.48 -9.89 33.10
C ASN A 142 -23.87 -10.19 33.66
N THR A 143 -24.87 -9.44 33.22
CA THR A 143 -26.27 -9.78 33.39
C THR A 143 -26.73 -10.40 32.09
N ILE A 144 -26.61 -11.72 32.03
CA ILE A 144 -27.45 -12.55 31.18
C ILE A 144 -28.57 -13.01 32.13
N ASP A 145 -29.71 -12.34 32.05
CA ASP A 145 -31.01 -12.91 32.42
C ASP A 145 -31.75 -13.23 31.11
#